data_AF-A0A2P6QTL5-F1
#
_entry.id   AF-A0A2P6QTL5-F1
#
_cell.length_a   1.000
_cell.length_b   1.000
_cell.length_c   1.000
_cell.angle_alpha   90.00
_cell.angle_beta   90.00
_cell.angle_gamma   90.00
#
_symmetry.space_group_name_H-M   'P 1'
#
loop_
_entity.id
_entity.type
_entity.pdbx_description
1 polymer ?
#
loop_
_entity_poly.entity_id
_entity_poly.type
_entity_poly.pdbx_seq_one_letter_code
_entity_poly.pdbx_strand_id
1 'polypeptide(L)'
;MIVTTGSAILVHLLLCWLHVYKTSLGYRGVVVAISISYWINALLLAIYIRVSPSCIHTWTRFSKEAFHRIPNFIRLSIPSAIMIRTLNRACAYVVRKNRISYAKVISEKWKLLFMVDSINLNFYSGRVTFSFSLSFPVTRVSNQLGAGQPRLARLAVGVSLCIVVAEGVVVAAVLILGRTV
;
A
#
# COMPACT_ATOMS: atom_id res chain seq x y z
N MET A 1 1.38 11.03 10.74
CA MET A 1 1.35 9.79 9.93
C MET A 1 2.71 9.44 9.34
N ILE A 2 3.38 10.33 8.59
CA ILE A 2 4.72 10.01 8.02
C ILE A 2 5.73 9.66 9.12
N VAL A 3 5.80 10.45 10.20
CA VAL A 3 6.73 10.20 11.31
C VAL A 3 6.46 8.85 11.99
N THR A 4 5.20 8.57 12.34
CA THR A 4 4.80 7.33 13.02
C THR A 4 5.09 6.09 12.16
N THR A 5 4.78 6.16 10.86
CA THR A 5 5.05 5.05 9.93
C THR A 5 6.53 4.90 9.63
N GLY A 6 7.26 6.02 9.49
CA GLY A 6 8.73 6.01 9.35
C GLY A 6 9.42 5.37 10.55
N SER A 7 9.02 5.74 11.77
CA SER A 7 9.55 5.10 12.98
C SER A 7 9.23 3.61 13.06
N ALA A 8 8.02 3.20 12.64
CA ALA A 8 7.64 1.79 12.62
C ALA A 8 8.49 0.97 11.63
N ILE A 9 8.87 1.55 10.48
CA ILE A 9 9.75 0.90 9.50
C ILE A 9 11.15 0.69 10.09
N LEU A 10 11.71 1.70 10.77
CA LEU A 10 13.02 1.59 11.41
C LEU A 10 13.02 0.48 12.47
N VAL A 11 11.99 0.44 13.30
CA VAL A 11 11.81 -0.62 14.30
C VAL A 11 11.63 -1.99 13.63
N HIS A 12 10.89 -2.06 12.52
CA HIS A 12 10.72 -3.31 11.76
C HIS A 12 12.05 -3.87 11.25
N LEU A 13 12.93 -3.02 10.71
CA LEU A 13 14.26 -3.42 10.24
C LEU A 13 15.09 -4.01 11.37
N LEU A 14 15.10 -3.35 12.54
CA LEU A 14 15.81 -3.83 13.73
C LEU A 14 15.24 -5.17 14.24
N LEU A 15 13.92 -5.29 14.29
CA LEU A 15 13.24 -6.52 14.72
C LEU A 15 13.50 -7.67 13.76
N CYS A 16 13.46 -7.42 12.44
CA CYS A 16 13.81 -8.41 11.43
C CYS A 16 15.26 -8.86 11.60
N TRP A 17 16.20 -7.94 11.78
CA TRP A 17 17.59 -8.30 12.01
C TRP A 17 17.77 -9.17 13.26
N LEU A 18 17.14 -8.79 14.37
CA LEU A 18 17.21 -9.54 15.63
C LEU A 18 16.59 -10.94 15.50
N HIS A 19 15.36 -11.03 15.02
CA HIS A 19 14.63 -12.29 14.98
C HIS A 19 15.13 -13.24 13.87
N VAL A 20 15.69 -12.73 12.79
CA VAL A 20 16.22 -13.59 11.72
C VAL A 20 17.64 -14.06 12.01
N TYR A 21 18.51 -13.18 12.50
CA TYR A 21 19.95 -13.49 12.64
C TYR A 21 20.40 -13.83 14.05
N LYS A 22 19.73 -13.30 15.09
CA LYS A 22 20.16 -13.52 16.49
C LYS A 22 19.38 -14.61 17.20
N THR A 23 18.25 -15.03 16.65
CA THR A 23 17.45 -16.12 17.20
C THR A 23 17.41 -17.31 16.25
N SER A 24 17.10 -18.50 16.76
CA SER A 24 16.94 -19.72 15.96
C SER A 24 15.64 -19.75 15.10
N LEU A 25 14.89 -18.64 15.04
CA LEU A 25 13.60 -18.55 14.35
C LEU A 25 13.71 -18.51 12.82
N GLY A 26 14.84 -18.08 12.27
CA GLY A 26 15.06 -17.98 10.82
C GLY A 26 13.91 -17.22 10.11
N TYR A 27 13.29 -17.83 9.09
CA TYR A 27 12.19 -17.21 8.33
C TYR A 27 10.92 -16.93 9.17
N ARG A 28 10.68 -17.73 10.23
CA ARG A 28 9.55 -17.49 11.14
C ARG A 28 9.74 -16.20 11.93
N GLY A 29 10.99 -15.79 12.14
CA GLY A 29 11.35 -14.52 12.77
C GLY A 29 10.82 -13.31 12.01
N VAL A 30 10.74 -13.38 10.67
CA VAL A 30 10.15 -12.32 9.83
C VAL A 30 8.66 -12.12 10.14
N VAL A 31 7.92 -13.23 10.31
CA VAL A 31 6.47 -13.19 10.59
C VAL A 31 6.19 -12.63 11.99
N VAL A 32 7.05 -12.93 12.96
CA VAL A 32 6.97 -12.34 14.30
C VAL A 32 7.30 -10.85 14.25
N ALA A 33 8.38 -10.48 13.56
CA ALA A 33 8.81 -9.09 13.43
C ALA A 33 7.74 -8.21 12.75
N ILE A 34 7.09 -8.66 11.68
CA ILE A 34 6.01 -7.90 11.03
C ILE A 34 4.80 -7.72 11.95
N SER A 35 4.44 -8.75 12.72
CA SER A 35 3.31 -8.69 13.65
C SER A 35 3.58 -7.67 14.76
N ILE A 36 4.76 -7.71 15.37
CA ILE A 36 5.19 -6.74 16.40
C ILE A 36 5.21 -5.32 15.82
N SER A 37 5.76 -5.17 14.61
CA SER A 37 5.88 -3.85 13.97
C SER A 37 4.53 -3.21 13.68
N TYR A 38 3.52 -3.99 13.28
CA TYR A 38 2.15 -3.49 13.11
C TYR A 38 1.52 -3.06 14.42
N TRP A 39 1.71 -3.80 15.50
CA TRP A 39 1.23 -3.39 16.83
C TRP A 39 1.90 -2.10 17.29
N ILE A 40 3.21 -1.96 17.12
CA ILE A 40 3.94 -0.72 17.44
C ILE A 40 3.39 0.45 16.63
N ASN A 41 3.18 0.28 15.32
CA ASN A 41 2.60 1.32 14.48
C ASN A 41 1.18 1.72 14.93
N ALA A 42 0.35 0.73 15.30
CA ALA A 42 -1.00 0.97 15.82
C ALA A 42 -0.98 1.77 17.14
N LEU A 43 -0.07 1.42 18.06
CA LEU A 43 0.12 2.13 19.32
C LEU A 43 0.61 3.57 19.10
N LEU A 44 1.60 3.77 18.24
CA LEU A 44 2.11 5.09 17.88
C LEU A 44 1.01 5.98 17.29
N LEU A 45 0.15 5.43 16.43
CA LEU A 45 -0.97 6.16 15.86
C LEU A 45 -2.03 6.50 16.92
N ALA A 46 -2.33 5.56 17.83
CA ALA A 46 -3.26 5.80 18.93
C ALA A 46 -2.77 6.90 19.89
N ILE A 47 -1.47 6.92 20.19
CA ILE A 47 -0.83 7.98 20.98
C ILE A 47 -0.92 9.32 20.23
N TYR A 48 -0.59 9.33 18.94
CA TYR A 48 -0.68 10.53 18.11
C TYR A 48 -2.09 11.12 18.11
N ILE A 49 -3.13 10.31 17.91
CA ILE A 49 -4.53 10.76 17.90
C ILE A 49 -4.94 11.33 19.27
N ARG A 50 -4.45 10.77 20.38
CA ARG A 50 -4.77 11.24 21.72
C ARG A 50 -4.06 12.53 22.12
N VAL A 51 -2.80 12.69 21.74
CA VAL A 51 -1.94 13.78 22.24
C VAL A 51 -1.91 14.96 21.27
N SER A 52 -2.07 14.71 19.97
CA SER A 52 -1.90 15.76 18.96
C SER A 52 -3.05 16.78 19.01
N PRO A 53 -2.75 18.09 19.09
CA PRO A 53 -3.77 19.14 19.02
C PRO A 53 -4.50 19.15 17.68
N SER A 54 -3.88 18.63 16.61
CA SER A 54 -4.51 18.54 15.28
C SER A 54 -5.71 17.58 15.23
N CYS A 55 -5.81 16.64 16.17
CA CYS A 55 -6.88 15.64 16.21
C CYS A 55 -8.04 16.03 17.12
N ILE A 56 -7.98 17.18 17.80
CA ILE A 56 -8.95 17.57 18.84
C ILE A 56 -10.38 17.71 18.30
N HIS A 57 -10.55 18.21 17.08
CA HIS A 57 -11.86 18.39 16.45
C HIS A 57 -12.40 17.11 15.80
N THR A 58 -11.53 16.14 15.51
CA THR A 58 -11.90 14.88 14.83
C THR A 58 -12.11 13.72 15.79
N TRP A 59 -11.51 13.77 16.99
CA TRP A 59 -11.56 12.70 17.96
C TRP A 59 -12.50 13.06 19.13
N THR A 60 -13.73 12.53 19.09
CA THR A 60 -14.77 12.76 20.10
C THR A 60 -14.73 11.76 21.26
N ARG A 61 -13.57 11.11 21.49
CA ARG A 61 -13.40 9.96 22.41
C ARG A 61 -14.24 8.74 22.00
N PHE A 62 -14.21 7.69 22.82
CA PHE A 62 -14.99 6.49 22.57
C PHE A 62 -16.49 6.77 22.79
N SER A 63 -17.29 6.59 21.75
CA SER A 63 -18.75 6.71 21.77
C SER A 63 -19.40 5.47 21.15
N LYS A 64 -20.57 5.06 21.66
CA LYS A 64 -21.37 3.98 21.08
C LYS A 64 -21.97 4.36 19.72
N GLU A 65 -22.00 5.64 19.37
CA GLU A 65 -22.45 6.15 18.07
C GLU A 65 -21.58 5.62 16.92
N ALA A 66 -20.30 5.33 17.17
CA ALA A 66 -19.41 4.73 16.19
C ALA A 66 -19.93 3.37 15.67
N PHE A 67 -20.61 2.61 16.53
CA PHE A 67 -21.14 1.29 16.18
C PHE A 67 -22.43 1.36 15.36
N HIS A 68 -23.19 2.46 15.46
CA HIS A 68 -24.46 2.62 14.73
C HIS A 68 -24.25 2.72 13.21
N ARG A 69 -23.10 3.23 12.76
CA ARG A 69 -22.79 3.40 11.34
C ARG A 69 -22.08 2.18 10.71
N ILE A 70 -21.84 1.11 11.47
CA ILE A 70 -21.16 -0.10 10.97
C ILE A 70 -21.88 -0.73 9.77
N PRO A 71 -23.22 -0.89 9.75
CA PRO A 71 -23.89 -1.49 8.59
C PRO A 71 -23.67 -0.69 7.30
N ASN A 72 -23.73 0.65 7.39
CA ASN A 72 -23.46 1.53 6.25
C ASN A 72 -21.99 1.45 5.81
N PHE A 73 -21.06 1.35 6.76
CA PHE A 73 -19.64 1.15 6.46
C PHE A 73 -19.40 -0.19 5.75
N ILE A 74 -19.99 -1.28 6.23
CA ILE A 74 -19.87 -2.61 5.61
C ILE A 74 -20.43 -2.59 4.18
N ARG A 75 -21.59 -1.96 3.98
CA ARG A 75 -22.21 -1.82 2.65
C ARG A 75 -21.29 -1.16 1.62
N LEU A 76 -20.47 -0.18 2.02
CA LEU A 76 -19.47 0.46 1.16
C LEU A 76 -18.15 -0.33 1.08
N SER A 77 -17.79 -1.02 2.16
CA SER A 77 -16.53 -1.75 2.28
C SER A 77 -16.53 -3.04 1.46
N ILE A 78 -17.65 -3.75 1.36
CA ILE A 78 -17.75 -5.01 0.60
C ILE A 78 -17.44 -4.79 -0.89
N PRO A 79 -18.11 -3.87 -1.62
CA PRO A 79 -17.78 -3.61 -3.02
C PRO A 79 -16.33 -3.17 -3.21
N SER A 80 -15.81 -2.33 -2.30
CA SER A 80 -14.42 -1.87 -2.32
C SER A 80 -13.44 -3.03 -2.17
N ALA A 81 -13.68 -3.94 -1.21
CA ALA A 81 -12.86 -5.13 -1.01
C ALA A 81 -12.90 -6.06 -2.22
N ILE A 82 -14.07 -6.25 -2.84
CA ILE A 82 -14.22 -7.04 -4.07
C ILE A 82 -13.43 -6.41 -5.22
N MET A 83 -13.54 -5.10 -5.42
CA MET A 83 -12.80 -4.38 -6.47
C MET A 83 -11.29 -4.59 -6.31
N ILE A 84 -10.74 -4.34 -5.11
CA ILE A 84 -9.32 -4.51 -4.82
C ILE A 84 -8.89 -5.97 -4.98
N ARG A 85 -9.72 -6.92 -4.54
CA ARG A 85 -9.41 -8.35 -4.63
C ARG A 85 -9.38 -8.83 -6.08
N THR A 86 -10.35 -8.42 -6.89
CA THR A 86 -10.44 -8.76 -8.30
C THR A 86 -9.28 -8.18 -9.08
N LEU A 87 -8.93 -6.91 -8.84
CA LEU A 87 -7.77 -6.27 -9.45
C LEU A 87 -6.47 -7.02 -9.13
N ASN A 88 -6.22 -7.32 -7.86
CA ASN A 88 -5.03 -8.07 -7.46
C ASN A 88 -4.98 -9.47 -8.10
N ARG A 89 -6.13 -10.15 -8.24
CA ARG A 89 -6.21 -11.44 -8.93
C ARG A 89 -5.92 -11.31 -10.43
N ALA A 90 -6.43 -10.28 -11.09
CA ALA A 90 -6.16 -10.02 -12.51
C ALA A 90 -4.68 -9.72 -12.75
N CYS A 91 -4.07 -8.85 -11.94
CA CYS A 91 -2.63 -8.56 -12.01
C CYS A 91 -1.79 -9.83 -11.81
N ALA A 92 -2.10 -10.63 -10.79
CA ALA A 92 -1.40 -11.91 -10.55
C ALA A 92 -1.57 -12.90 -11.71
N TYR A 93 -2.74 -12.92 -12.36
CA TYR A 93 -3.00 -13.75 -13.53
C TYR A 93 -2.11 -13.35 -14.72
N VAL A 94 -2.04 -12.06 -15.04
CA VAL A 94 -1.21 -11.53 -16.14
C VAL A 94 0.27 -11.84 -15.91
N VAL A 95 0.77 -11.60 -14.69
CA VAL A 95 2.16 -11.92 -14.33
C VAL A 95 2.44 -13.40 -14.50
N ARG A 96 1.55 -14.28 -14.04
CA ARG A 96 1.74 -15.73 -14.16
C ARG A 96 1.71 -16.21 -15.63
N LYS A 97 0.83 -15.65 -16.47
CA LYS A 97 0.80 -15.94 -17.92
C LYS A 97 2.10 -15.51 -18.61
N ASN A 98 2.54 -14.28 -18.33
CA ASN A 98 3.79 -13.74 -18.86
C ASN A 98 5.01 -14.56 -18.39
N ARG A 99 5.03 -14.99 -17.12
CA ARG A 99 6.06 -15.86 -16.55
C ARG A 99 6.19 -17.20 -17.29
N ILE A 100 5.07 -17.82 -17.70
CA ILE A 100 5.09 -19.05 -18.51
C ILE A 100 5.65 -18.81 -19.91
N SER A 101 5.38 -17.63 -20.50
CA SER A 101 5.91 -17.24 -21.80
C SER A 101 7.44 -17.02 -21.76
N TYR A 102 7.94 -16.29 -20.77
CA TYR A 102 9.39 -16.02 -20.62
C TYR A 102 10.20 -17.24 -20.16
N ALA A 103 9.60 -18.14 -19.35
CA ALA A 103 10.26 -19.38 -18.91
C ALA A 103 10.56 -20.36 -20.06
N LYS A 104 9.90 -20.22 -21.22
CA LYS A 104 10.20 -20.99 -22.44
C LYS A 104 11.42 -20.47 -23.21
N VAL A 105 11.82 -19.21 -23.00
CA VAL A 105 12.85 -18.53 -23.80
C VAL A 105 14.19 -18.38 -23.04
N ILE A 106 14.16 -18.43 -21.70
CA ILE A 106 15.30 -18.10 -20.84
C ILE A 106 15.94 -19.36 -20.25
N SER A 107 17.29 -19.41 -20.16
CA SER A 107 18.04 -20.55 -19.58
C SER A 107 17.80 -20.71 -18.07
N GLU A 108 17.93 -21.95 -17.55
CA GLU A 108 17.66 -22.33 -16.15
C GLU A 108 18.24 -21.37 -15.09
N LYS A 109 19.45 -20.83 -15.32
CA LYS A 109 20.14 -19.93 -14.40
C LYS A 109 19.47 -18.56 -14.25
N TRP A 110 18.92 -18.01 -15.33
CA TRP A 110 18.28 -16.70 -15.35
C TRP A 110 16.81 -16.75 -14.96
N LYS A 111 16.16 -17.93 -15.03
CA LYS A 111 14.76 -18.12 -14.59
C LYS A 111 14.58 -17.74 -13.12
N LEU A 112 15.52 -18.11 -12.26
CA LEU A 112 15.42 -17.89 -10.81
C LEU A 112 15.62 -16.40 -10.45
N LEU A 113 16.57 -15.73 -11.11
CA LEU A 113 16.81 -14.29 -10.94
C LEU A 113 15.62 -13.46 -11.44
N PHE A 114 15.15 -13.70 -12.68
CA PHE A 114 13.95 -13.03 -13.21
C PHE A 114 12.70 -13.31 -12.39
N MET A 115 12.58 -14.48 -11.80
CA MET A 115 11.43 -14.84 -10.97
C MET A 115 11.42 -14.09 -9.64
N VAL A 116 12.56 -13.96 -8.96
CA VAL A 116 12.67 -13.18 -7.72
C VAL A 116 12.46 -11.69 -8.01
N ASP A 117 13.01 -11.19 -9.11
CA ASP A 117 12.94 -9.78 -9.47
C ASP A 117 11.53 -9.38 -9.94
N SER A 118 10.85 -10.20 -10.75
CA SER A 118 9.47 -9.94 -11.18
C SER A 118 8.45 -10.04 -10.04
N ILE A 119 8.68 -10.89 -9.04
CA ILE A 119 7.84 -10.97 -7.84
C ILE A 119 8.04 -9.73 -6.97
N ASN A 120 9.29 -9.32 -6.73
CA ASN A 120 9.59 -8.13 -5.94
C ASN A 120 9.15 -6.83 -6.64
N LEU A 121 9.36 -6.70 -7.95
CA LEU A 121 9.01 -5.50 -8.73
C LEU A 121 7.50 -5.33 -8.89
N ASN A 122 6.72 -6.41 -9.04
CA ASN A 122 5.25 -6.32 -9.03
C ASN A 122 4.69 -6.07 -7.62
N PHE A 123 5.35 -6.58 -6.58
CA PHE A 123 4.97 -6.33 -5.20
C PHE A 123 5.29 -4.89 -4.77
N TYR A 124 6.42 -4.32 -5.23
CA TYR A 124 6.81 -2.94 -4.95
C TYR A 124 6.05 -1.94 -5.85
N SER A 125 6.08 -2.07 -7.18
CA SER A 125 5.36 -1.13 -8.07
C SER A 125 3.84 -1.20 -7.88
N GLY A 126 3.28 -2.41 -7.79
CA GLY A 126 1.86 -2.62 -7.59
C GLY A 126 1.34 -2.20 -6.21
N ARG A 127 2.19 -2.00 -5.20
CA ARG A 127 1.76 -1.48 -3.87
C ARG A 127 2.09 -0.01 -3.66
N VAL A 128 3.21 0.47 -4.19
CA VAL A 128 3.61 1.89 -4.10
C VAL A 128 2.67 2.75 -4.96
N THR A 129 2.48 2.38 -6.23
CA THR A 129 1.53 3.07 -7.12
C THR A 129 0.11 2.95 -6.60
N PHE A 130 -0.27 1.79 -6.04
CA PHE A 130 -1.62 1.58 -5.50
C PHE A 130 -1.91 2.40 -4.23
N SER A 131 -0.90 2.61 -3.38
CA SER A 131 -1.07 3.37 -2.12
C SER A 131 -1.09 4.89 -2.35
N PHE A 132 -0.24 5.40 -3.27
CA PHE A 132 -0.26 6.82 -3.63
C PHE A 132 -1.46 7.19 -4.51
N SER A 133 -1.79 6.34 -5.50
CA SER A 133 -2.81 6.64 -6.52
C SER A 133 -4.25 6.51 -6.05
N LEU A 134 -4.51 5.90 -4.89
CA LEU A 134 -5.87 5.80 -4.34
C LEU A 134 -6.08 6.75 -3.15
N SER A 135 -5.13 6.82 -2.22
CA SER A 135 -5.37 7.58 -0.98
C SER A 135 -5.51 9.09 -1.20
N PHE A 136 -4.73 9.69 -2.11
CA PHE A 136 -4.82 11.12 -2.40
C PHE A 136 -6.12 11.51 -3.14
N PRO A 137 -6.46 10.94 -4.31
CA PRO A 137 -7.71 11.24 -4.99
C PRO A 137 -8.92 10.91 -4.14
N VAL A 138 -8.97 9.74 -3.49
CA VAL A 138 -10.18 9.33 -2.75
C VAL A 138 -10.44 10.27 -1.59
N THR A 139 -9.42 10.64 -0.81
CA THR A 139 -9.60 11.58 0.31
C THR A 139 -9.94 12.99 -0.18
N ARG A 140 -9.28 13.49 -1.24
CA ARG A 140 -9.54 14.84 -1.75
C ARG A 140 -10.91 14.93 -2.43
N VAL A 141 -11.27 13.98 -3.28
CA VAL A 141 -12.57 13.91 -3.93
C VAL A 141 -13.68 13.74 -2.89
N SER A 142 -13.50 12.85 -1.90
CA SER A 142 -14.47 12.66 -0.82
C SER A 142 -14.66 13.94 0.00
N ASN A 143 -13.58 14.65 0.34
CA ASN A 143 -13.66 15.91 1.08
C ASN A 143 -14.38 17.00 0.27
N GLN A 144 -14.06 17.15 -1.02
CA GLN A 144 -14.68 18.16 -1.89
C GLN A 144 -16.17 17.87 -2.14
N LEU A 145 -16.53 16.59 -2.32
CA LEU A 145 -17.94 16.18 -2.42
C LEU A 145 -18.67 16.39 -1.10
N GLY A 146 -18.04 16.06 0.04
CA GLY A 146 -18.60 16.31 1.37
C GLY A 146 -18.80 17.80 1.68
N ALA A 147 -17.98 18.67 1.09
CA ALA A 147 -18.13 20.12 1.16
C ALA A 147 -19.13 20.71 0.15
N GLY A 148 -19.78 19.87 -0.68
CA GLY A 148 -20.74 20.32 -1.69
C GLY A 148 -20.12 21.01 -2.90
N GLN A 149 -18.83 20.78 -3.19
CA GLN A 149 -18.07 21.47 -4.24
C GLN A 149 -17.72 20.52 -5.42
N PRO A 150 -18.68 20.22 -6.32
CA PRO A 150 -18.48 19.24 -7.39
C PRO A 150 -17.43 19.65 -8.43
N ARG A 151 -17.24 20.97 -8.64
CA ARG A 151 -16.21 21.49 -9.56
C ARG A 151 -14.80 21.15 -9.07
N LEU A 152 -14.54 21.34 -7.77
CA LEU A 152 -13.24 21.01 -7.17
C LEU A 152 -13.04 19.50 -7.06
N ALA A 153 -14.11 18.72 -6.85
CA ALA A 153 -14.04 17.27 -6.91
C ALA A 153 -13.57 16.79 -8.29
N ARG A 154 -14.11 17.37 -9.38
CA ARG A 154 -13.68 17.05 -10.76
C ARG A 154 -12.23 17.44 -11.02
N LEU A 155 -11.80 18.60 -10.53
CA LEU A 155 -10.40 19.02 -10.61
C LEU A 155 -9.47 18.04 -9.88
N ALA A 156 -9.85 17.60 -8.68
CA ALA A 156 -9.08 16.63 -7.91
C ALA A 156 -8.92 15.29 -8.66
N VAL A 157 -9.95 14.82 -9.36
CA VAL A 157 -9.86 13.65 -10.24
C VAL A 157 -8.86 13.91 -11.38
N GLY A 158 -8.98 15.05 -12.07
CA GLY A 158 -8.08 15.39 -13.18
C GLY A 158 -6.62 15.46 -12.77
N VAL A 159 -6.30 16.16 -11.68
CA VAL A 159 -4.93 16.24 -11.14
C VAL A 159 -4.40 14.86 -10.76
N SER A 160 -5.24 14.03 -10.15
CA SER A 160 -4.83 12.68 -9.76
C SER A 160 -4.53 11.80 -10.97
N LEU A 161 -5.32 11.90 -12.04
CA LEU A 161 -5.04 11.21 -13.31
C LEU A 161 -3.70 11.68 -13.90
N CYS A 162 -3.42 12.98 -13.91
CA CYS A 162 -2.14 13.51 -14.39
C CYS A 162 -0.95 12.96 -13.59
N ILE A 163 -1.07 12.89 -12.26
CA ILE A 163 -0.03 12.35 -11.38
C ILE A 163 0.23 10.86 -11.69
N VAL A 164 -0.84 10.06 -11.82
CA VAL A 164 -0.72 8.62 -12.12
C VAL A 164 -0.09 8.38 -13.49
N VAL A 165 -0.48 9.17 -14.49
CA VAL A 165 0.13 9.08 -15.83
C VAL A 165 1.60 9.47 -15.79
N ALA A 166 1.94 10.57 -15.10
CA ALA A 166 3.32 11.01 -14.95
C ALA A 166 4.18 9.96 -14.23
N GLU A 167 3.68 9.39 -13.13
CA GLU A 167 4.35 8.29 -12.42
C GLU A 167 4.57 7.09 -13.35
N GLY A 168 3.55 6.68 -14.09
CA GLY A 168 3.64 5.58 -15.06
C GLY A 168 4.68 5.84 -16.15
N VAL A 169 4.76 7.07 -16.68
CA VAL A 169 5.77 7.48 -17.66
C VAL A 169 7.17 7.45 -17.06
N VAL A 170 7.35 7.95 -15.84
CA VAL A 170 8.64 7.93 -15.14
C VAL A 170 9.11 6.50 -14.91
N VAL A 171 8.24 5.62 -14.39
CA VAL A 171 8.57 4.20 -14.18
C VAL A 171 8.91 3.53 -15.50
N ALA A 172 8.14 3.76 -16.56
CA ALA A 172 8.43 3.21 -17.89
C ALA A 172 9.77 3.70 -18.43
N ALA A 173 10.07 5.01 -18.33
CA ALA A 173 11.32 5.59 -18.76
C ALA A 173 12.51 5.00 -18.01
N VAL A 174 12.44 4.89 -16.67
CA VAL A 174 13.48 4.26 -15.84
C VAL A 174 13.71 2.81 -16.25
N LEU A 175 12.65 2.04 -16.47
CA LEU A 175 12.76 0.63 -16.89
C LEU A 175 13.36 0.48 -18.30
N ILE A 176 13.05 1.39 -19.23
CA ILE A 176 13.58 1.38 -20.59
C ILE A 176 15.06 1.79 -20.58
N LEU A 177 15.41 2.86 -19.86
CA LEU A 177 16.78 3.38 -19.78
C LEU A 177 17.72 2.47 -18.97
N GLY A 178 17.19 1.83 -17.91
CA GLY A 178 17.93 0.85 -17.11
C GLY A 178 18.10 -0.52 -17.79
N ARG A 179 17.50 -0.71 -18.98
CA ARG A 179 17.66 -1.91 -19.79
C ARG A 179 19.01 -1.85 -20.52
N THR A 180 20.08 -2.16 -19.79
CA THR A 180 21.38 -2.45 -20.41
C THR A 180 21.23 -3.68 -21.31
N VAL A 181 21.63 -3.53 -22.58
CA VAL A 181 21.71 -4.56 -23.63
C VAL A 181 22.47 -5.80 -23.15
#